data_AF-A0A937P677-F1
#
_entry.id   AF-A0A937P677-F1
#
_cell.length_a   1.000
_cell.length_b   1.000
_cell.length_c   1.000
_cell.angle_alpha   90.00
_cell.angle_beta   90.00
_cell.angle_gamma   90.00
#
_symmetry.space_group_name_H-M   'P 1'
#
loop_
_entity.id
_entity.type
_entity.pdbx_description
1 polymer ?
#
loop_
_entity_poly.entity_id
_entity_poly.type
_entity_poly.pdbx_seq_one_letter_code
_entity_poly.pdbx_strand_id
1 'polypeptide(L)'
;MDFTVTSPPYWGQRDYGFKGQIGNEKTYQAYIYKLITIFSSLKEKLTPEGVFFLNIGDKYLAKYGKSPLGFIPYQLAYLMVKDGWILNEIIIWSKPNHMPSSIKNRFVNSYEPVFVFSKNEHNIFTKKNTHNNFSNILKINLQPTPYKHVAVYPEKLVDSLLRIVVLKDNSTILDPFAGSGTTLKVTKDYYKAFNAIMIENHTDYIDIINERCDLNGQVDILKYNFIPYKYQTNNLNEQLTLFEEEKQLLTNKVIDKNGFIKIYNDKESYYNLLEQFYSDTIKNHININATCFIGSKDFDIELIYKTSLLNNKGWVIRNMIIIEDINRWFPVFMIVDDNKKNKYIFNYENLKLKSKTEYQRDWNLTNFIGYRVFNSIDKIKKEGKIIEILQKKENGFLEYVIVEWEDNTYTKEFVIYSKKEINQNIIFEKNFNIKELKSLTFINNHIQYKKRQQKETIAHDILNSNYNGKFKNEKRKNWGASPGARSSVEQEYFSTQRLYDVNQNFIADYINFKRIQKGLSKQDLTTLFPKNYKHTVGHWLRKDFGGSIPTPTDWFKLTEIFDLDTKITNYVCKTALKIQTVKNSEFKIPDDFLNVNSLGLFDELINDNADKHSYNLQ
;
A
#
# COMPACT_ATOMS: atom_id res chain seq x y z
N MET A 1 -3.24 -19.74 31.76
CA MET A 1 -2.24 -19.38 30.74
C MET A 1 -1.34 -18.29 31.29
N ASP A 2 -0.04 -18.49 31.26
CA ASP A 2 0.95 -17.55 31.80
C ASP A 2 1.40 -16.56 30.73
N PHE A 3 1.59 -17.04 29.51
CA PHE A 3 1.98 -16.21 28.36
C PHE A 3 1.09 -16.55 27.18
N THR A 4 0.48 -15.54 26.59
CA THR A 4 -0.26 -15.66 25.34
C THR A 4 0.35 -14.73 24.32
N VAL A 5 0.61 -15.20 23.11
CA VAL A 5 1.00 -14.35 21.98
C VAL A 5 0.19 -14.76 20.78
N THR A 6 -0.30 -13.78 20.02
CA THR A 6 -1.11 -14.09 18.84
C THR A 6 -1.13 -12.97 17.82
N SER A 7 -1.59 -13.32 16.62
CA SER A 7 -1.95 -12.36 15.59
C SER A 7 -3.23 -12.82 14.91
N PRO A 8 -4.38 -12.20 15.23
CA PRO A 8 -5.67 -12.62 14.67
C PRO A 8 -5.73 -12.30 13.17
N PRO A 9 -6.65 -12.93 12.42
CA PRO A 9 -6.94 -12.55 11.04
C PRO A 9 -7.22 -11.06 10.86
N TYR A 10 -6.42 -10.33 10.11
CA TYR A 10 -6.63 -8.87 9.91
C TYR A 10 -7.88 -8.60 9.08
N TRP A 11 -8.64 -7.55 9.46
CA TRP A 11 -9.90 -7.21 8.82
C TRP A 11 -9.78 -6.96 7.31
N GLY A 12 -10.55 -7.69 6.52
CA GLY A 12 -10.65 -7.72 5.07
C GLY A 12 -9.35 -8.05 4.36
N GLN A 13 -8.38 -8.68 5.04
CA GLN A 13 -7.06 -8.96 4.48
C GLN A 13 -7.03 -10.26 3.68
N ARG A 14 -7.68 -11.31 4.18
CA ARG A 14 -7.74 -12.64 3.57
C ARG A 14 -9.12 -13.25 3.76
N ASP A 15 -9.50 -14.08 2.80
CA ASP A 15 -10.64 -14.99 2.93
C ASP A 15 -10.09 -16.42 3.09
N TYR A 16 -10.45 -17.05 4.21
CA TYR A 16 -10.07 -18.41 4.57
C TYR A 16 -11.12 -19.44 4.14
N GLY A 17 -12.21 -19.01 3.48
CA GLY A 17 -13.11 -19.91 2.76
C GLY A 17 -14.10 -20.69 3.60
N PHE A 18 -14.30 -20.36 4.89
CA PHE A 18 -15.26 -21.04 5.76
C PHE A 18 -16.23 -20.08 6.46
N LYS A 19 -17.42 -20.60 6.79
CA LYS A 19 -18.47 -19.86 7.50
C LYS A 19 -18.06 -19.62 8.96
N GLY A 20 -18.21 -18.40 9.44
CA GLY A 20 -17.85 -18.03 10.81
C GLY A 20 -16.40 -17.56 10.99
N GLN A 21 -15.62 -17.49 9.90
CA GLN A 21 -14.28 -16.89 9.93
C GLN A 21 -14.30 -15.46 10.49
N ILE A 22 -13.19 -15.10 11.12
CA ILE A 22 -12.93 -13.76 11.63
C ILE A 22 -12.12 -12.99 10.59
N GLY A 23 -12.38 -11.70 10.46
CA GLY A 23 -11.67 -10.81 9.54
C GLY A 23 -12.51 -10.42 8.34
N ASN A 24 -13.59 -11.12 7.99
CA ASN A 24 -14.46 -10.78 6.84
C ASN A 24 -15.81 -10.16 7.23
N GLU A 25 -15.88 -9.53 8.40
CA GLU A 25 -17.04 -8.79 8.85
C GLU A 25 -17.35 -7.62 7.91
N LYS A 26 -18.64 -7.29 7.73
CA LYS A 26 -19.08 -6.18 6.87
C LYS A 26 -18.47 -4.84 7.25
N THR A 27 -18.23 -4.63 8.54
CA THR A 27 -17.64 -3.41 9.09
C THR A 27 -16.47 -3.77 10.00
N TYR A 28 -15.45 -2.89 10.06
CA TYR A 28 -14.31 -3.12 10.94
C TYR A 28 -14.72 -3.04 12.42
N GLN A 29 -15.79 -2.30 12.76
CA GLN A 29 -16.35 -2.28 14.11
C GLN A 29 -16.87 -3.65 14.52
N ALA A 30 -17.62 -4.33 13.65
CA ALA A 30 -18.10 -5.68 13.92
C ALA A 30 -16.95 -6.67 14.13
N TYR A 31 -15.85 -6.50 13.36
CA TYR A 31 -14.61 -7.24 13.58
C TYR A 31 -14.00 -6.98 14.96
N ILE A 32 -13.89 -5.71 15.37
CA ILE A 32 -13.38 -5.32 16.69
C ILE A 32 -14.19 -5.96 17.81
N TYR A 33 -15.53 -5.84 17.79
CA TYR A 33 -16.38 -6.41 18.86
C TYR A 33 -16.27 -7.93 18.95
N LYS A 34 -16.13 -8.63 17.82
CA LYS A 34 -15.89 -10.07 17.83
C LYS A 34 -14.57 -10.43 18.50
N LEU A 35 -13.50 -9.69 18.23
CA LEU A 35 -12.21 -9.91 18.89
C LEU A 35 -12.27 -9.58 20.37
N ILE A 36 -12.97 -8.51 20.76
CA ILE A 36 -13.20 -8.20 22.18
C ILE A 36 -13.84 -9.40 22.87
N THR A 37 -14.94 -9.97 22.34
CA THR A 37 -15.59 -11.13 22.97
C THR A 37 -14.66 -12.33 23.13
N ILE A 38 -13.82 -12.62 22.14
CA ILE A 38 -12.81 -13.69 22.23
C ILE A 38 -11.78 -13.37 23.30
N PHE A 39 -11.29 -12.13 23.32
CA PHE A 39 -10.26 -11.73 24.26
C PHE A 39 -10.80 -11.57 25.69
N SER A 40 -12.07 -11.21 25.91
CA SER A 40 -12.69 -11.28 27.23
C SER A 40 -12.66 -12.73 27.76
N SER A 41 -12.93 -13.72 26.91
CA SER A 41 -12.82 -15.14 27.28
C SER A 41 -11.37 -15.55 27.57
N LEU A 42 -10.41 -15.09 26.77
CA LEU A 42 -8.98 -15.29 27.02
C LEU A 42 -8.55 -14.69 28.36
N LYS A 43 -9.02 -13.48 28.67
CA LYS A 43 -8.75 -12.78 29.92
C LYS A 43 -9.14 -13.64 31.10
N GLU A 44 -10.26 -14.35 31.07
CA GLU A 44 -10.63 -15.27 32.15
C GLU A 44 -9.64 -16.43 32.33
N LYS A 45 -9.05 -16.93 31.23
CA LYS A 45 -8.14 -18.09 31.23
C LYS A 45 -6.67 -17.77 31.49
N LEU A 46 -6.27 -16.50 31.46
CA LEU A 46 -4.94 -16.09 31.93
C LEU A 46 -4.80 -16.39 33.44
N THR A 47 -3.58 -16.65 33.92
CA THR A 47 -3.30 -16.62 35.36
C THR A 47 -3.36 -15.17 35.87
N PRO A 48 -3.44 -14.92 37.19
CA PRO A 48 -3.43 -13.55 37.72
C PRO A 48 -2.21 -12.73 37.26
N GLU A 49 -1.05 -13.39 37.15
CA GLU A 49 0.21 -12.79 36.69
C GLU A 49 0.40 -12.86 35.17
N GLY A 50 -0.52 -13.50 34.44
CA GLY A 50 -0.34 -13.81 33.02
C GLY A 50 -0.38 -12.59 32.09
N VAL A 51 0.33 -12.68 30.97
CA VAL A 51 0.48 -11.59 29.99
C VAL A 51 0.02 -12.05 28.61
N PHE A 52 -0.64 -11.14 27.89
CA PHE A 52 -1.13 -11.33 26.53
C PHE A 52 -0.50 -10.32 25.56
N PHE A 53 0.24 -10.82 24.57
CA PHE A 53 0.80 -10.06 23.46
C PHE A 53 -0.09 -10.18 22.23
N LEU A 54 -0.63 -9.06 21.76
CA LEU A 54 -1.50 -8.98 20.59
C LEU A 54 -0.81 -8.22 19.45
N ASN A 55 -0.35 -8.93 18.41
CA ASN A 55 0.16 -8.32 17.18
C ASN A 55 -0.98 -8.13 16.17
N ILE A 56 -1.28 -6.89 15.79
CA ILE A 56 -2.33 -6.61 14.82
C ILE A 56 -1.99 -5.38 13.97
N GLY A 57 -1.95 -5.57 12.65
CA GLY A 57 -1.65 -4.52 11.69
C GLY A 57 -2.86 -3.67 11.35
N ASP A 58 -2.61 -2.40 11.05
CA ASP A 58 -3.66 -1.46 10.65
C ASP A 58 -3.96 -1.55 9.14
N LYS A 59 -5.10 -0.97 8.76
CA LYS A 59 -5.59 -0.99 7.39
C LYS A 59 -6.13 0.36 6.96
N TYR A 60 -5.86 0.71 5.70
CA TYR A 60 -6.49 1.86 5.07
C TYR A 60 -7.91 1.54 4.62
N LEU A 61 -8.88 2.35 5.04
CA LEU A 61 -10.27 2.19 4.67
C LEU A 61 -10.50 2.74 3.25
N ALA A 62 -11.20 2.03 2.38
CA ALA A 62 -11.48 2.53 1.03
C ALA A 62 -12.66 3.52 1.05
N LYS A 63 -12.37 4.83 0.95
CA LYS A 63 -13.39 5.90 0.88
C LYS A 63 -13.14 6.77 -0.35
N TYR A 64 -13.77 6.47 -1.50
CA TYR A 64 -13.74 7.27 -2.74
C TYR A 64 -12.43 8.05 -3.02
N GLY A 65 -11.29 7.35 -3.09
CA GLY A 65 -9.99 7.95 -3.40
C GLY A 65 -9.24 8.58 -2.22
N LYS A 66 -9.84 8.64 -1.03
CA LYS A 66 -9.31 9.33 0.16
C LYS A 66 -8.77 8.42 1.25
N SER A 67 -8.43 7.18 0.94
CA SER A 67 -8.26 6.08 1.91
C SER A 67 -7.58 6.45 3.25
N PRO A 68 -8.34 6.76 4.33
CA PRO A 68 -7.79 7.12 5.63
C PRO A 68 -7.18 5.89 6.32
N LEU A 69 -6.23 6.11 7.22
CA LEU A 69 -5.75 5.07 8.13
C LEU A 69 -6.89 4.69 9.10
N GLY A 70 -7.13 3.39 9.27
CA GLY A 70 -8.30 2.87 9.97
C GLY A 70 -8.20 2.92 11.49
N PHE A 71 -7.00 2.94 12.08
CA PHE A 71 -6.76 2.84 13.51
C PHE A 71 -7.42 1.61 14.15
N ILE A 72 -7.62 0.53 13.39
CA ILE A 72 -8.30 -0.68 13.86
C ILE A 72 -7.57 -1.30 15.07
N PRO A 73 -6.23 -1.46 15.06
CA PRO A 73 -5.45 -1.93 16.20
C PRO A 73 -5.67 -1.10 17.48
N TYR A 74 -5.63 0.22 17.35
CA TYR A 74 -5.66 1.14 18.49
C TYR A 74 -7.09 1.29 19.04
N GLN A 75 -8.11 1.27 18.18
CA GLN A 75 -9.51 1.19 18.61
C GLN A 75 -9.78 -0.11 19.36
N LEU A 76 -9.31 -1.25 18.86
CA LEU A 76 -9.41 -2.52 19.57
C LEU A 76 -8.74 -2.46 20.95
N ALA A 77 -7.50 -1.96 21.01
CA ALA A 77 -6.77 -1.86 22.26
C ALA A 77 -7.43 -0.93 23.27
N TYR A 78 -7.91 0.24 22.83
CA TYR A 78 -8.68 1.16 23.68
C TYR A 78 -9.92 0.48 24.27
N LEU A 79 -10.70 -0.24 23.44
CA LEU A 79 -11.90 -0.92 23.88
C LEU A 79 -11.63 -2.13 24.76
N MET A 80 -10.51 -2.83 24.57
CA MET A 80 -10.06 -3.86 25.51
C MET A 80 -9.71 -3.27 26.87
N VAL A 81 -9.09 -2.08 26.91
CA VAL A 81 -8.88 -1.36 28.19
C VAL A 81 -10.20 -1.00 28.85
N LYS A 82 -11.19 -0.54 28.08
CA LYS A 82 -12.56 -0.30 28.59
C LYS A 82 -13.27 -1.59 29.04
N ASP A 83 -12.92 -2.74 28.47
CA ASP A 83 -13.31 -4.09 28.91
C ASP A 83 -12.47 -4.61 30.11
N GLY A 84 -11.76 -3.69 30.77
CA GLY A 84 -11.02 -3.91 32.02
C GLY A 84 -9.67 -4.58 31.84
N TRP A 85 -9.11 -4.68 30.64
CA TRP A 85 -7.72 -5.09 30.47
C TRP A 85 -6.77 -3.98 30.93
N ILE A 86 -5.61 -4.34 31.46
CA ILE A 86 -4.52 -3.40 31.70
C ILE A 86 -3.58 -3.43 30.50
N LEU A 87 -3.41 -2.31 29.80
CA LEU A 87 -2.42 -2.15 28.74
C LEU A 87 -1.08 -1.70 29.34
N ASN A 88 -0.12 -2.62 29.43
CA ASN A 88 1.18 -2.39 30.07
C ASN A 88 2.17 -1.62 29.18
N GLU A 89 2.11 -1.85 27.87
CA GLU A 89 3.02 -1.28 26.87
C GLU A 89 2.47 -1.45 25.45
N ILE A 90 2.90 -0.57 24.54
CA ILE A 90 2.71 -0.74 23.09
C ILE A 90 4.11 -0.87 22.48
N ILE A 91 4.47 -2.08 22.07
CA ILE A 91 5.73 -2.37 21.41
C ILE A 91 5.56 -2.11 19.91
N ILE A 92 6.52 -1.43 19.28
CA ILE A 92 6.53 -1.23 17.83
C ILE A 92 7.46 -2.24 17.18
N TRP A 93 6.90 -3.16 16.42
CA TRP A 93 7.67 -3.99 15.50
C TRP A 93 7.95 -3.19 14.22
N SER A 94 9.16 -2.64 14.11
CA SER A 94 9.68 -2.02 12.88
C SER A 94 10.19 -3.10 11.93
N LYS A 95 9.84 -3.00 10.65
CA LYS A 95 10.13 -3.95 9.56
C LYS A 95 11.14 -3.32 8.59
N PRO A 96 12.47 -3.49 8.78
CA PRO A 96 13.48 -2.85 7.93
C PRO A 96 13.42 -3.29 6.46
N ASN A 97 12.94 -4.51 6.19
CA ASN A 97 12.74 -5.09 4.86
C ASN A 97 11.26 -5.12 4.43
N HIS A 98 10.45 -4.14 4.87
CA HIS A 98 9.06 -4.03 4.46
C HIS A 98 8.92 -3.93 2.93
N MET A 99 7.76 -4.33 2.41
CA MET A 99 7.51 -4.27 0.97
C MET A 99 7.40 -2.80 0.51
N PRO A 100 8.08 -2.41 -0.58
CA PRO A 100 7.92 -1.08 -1.15
C PRO A 100 6.47 -0.83 -1.55
N SER A 101 5.97 0.38 -1.26
CA SER A 101 4.65 0.85 -1.68
C SER A 101 4.76 1.65 -2.98
N SER A 102 3.79 1.51 -3.88
CA SER A 102 3.65 2.38 -5.06
C SER A 102 2.70 3.56 -4.82
N ILE A 103 2.13 3.65 -3.61
CA ILE A 103 1.14 4.67 -3.25
C ILE A 103 1.86 5.94 -2.82
N LYS A 104 1.55 7.06 -3.48
CA LYS A 104 2.30 8.31 -3.37
C LYS A 104 1.63 9.40 -2.53
N ASN A 105 0.59 9.08 -1.76
CA ASN A 105 -0.12 10.06 -0.92
C ASN A 105 -0.06 9.74 0.57
N ARG A 106 0.85 8.83 0.97
CA ARG A 106 1.10 8.39 2.34
C ARG A 106 2.50 7.79 2.47
N PHE A 107 3.04 7.79 3.69
CA PHE A 107 4.27 7.07 4.04
C PHE A 107 4.07 5.56 3.84
N VAL A 108 5.18 4.84 3.63
CA VAL A 108 5.19 3.38 3.49
C VAL A 108 4.96 2.72 4.84
N ASN A 109 4.00 1.79 4.90
CA ASN A 109 3.73 1.01 6.11
C ASN A 109 4.92 0.11 6.45
N SER A 110 5.66 0.51 7.47
CA SER A 110 6.95 -0.06 7.85
C SER A 110 6.97 -0.60 9.28
N TYR A 111 5.88 -0.46 10.04
CA TYR A 111 5.75 -1.06 11.38
C TYR A 111 4.42 -1.80 11.59
N GLU A 112 4.33 -2.54 12.70
CA GLU A 112 3.11 -3.09 13.31
C GLU A 112 3.17 -2.92 14.84
N PRO A 113 2.05 -2.60 15.51
CA PRO A 113 2.00 -2.58 16.97
C PRO A 113 1.79 -3.99 17.55
N VAL A 114 2.48 -4.25 18.65
CA VAL A 114 2.25 -5.39 19.56
C VAL A 114 1.81 -4.83 20.89
N PHE A 115 0.54 -5.02 21.24
CA PHE A 115 -0.02 -4.58 22.52
C PHE A 115 0.27 -5.60 23.61
N VAL A 116 0.68 -5.12 24.78
CA VAL A 116 0.98 -5.97 25.95
C VAL A 116 -0.10 -5.79 27.00
N PHE A 117 -0.98 -6.78 27.14
CA PHE A 117 -2.09 -6.75 28.08
C PHE A 117 -1.86 -7.68 29.28
N SER A 118 -2.46 -7.35 30.42
CA SER A 118 -2.54 -8.22 31.60
C SER A 118 -3.90 -8.06 32.30
N LYS A 119 -4.20 -8.96 33.25
CA LYS A 119 -5.34 -8.78 34.15
C LYS A 119 -5.06 -7.74 35.23
N ASN A 120 -3.83 -7.78 35.76
CA ASN A 120 -3.43 -7.09 36.97
C ASN A 120 -2.09 -6.36 36.75
N GLU A 121 -1.80 -5.35 37.55
CA GLU A 121 -0.51 -4.62 37.52
C GLU A 121 0.67 -5.51 37.95
N HIS A 122 0.40 -6.46 38.85
CA HIS A 122 1.37 -7.46 39.29
C HIS A 122 1.32 -8.63 38.31
N ASN A 123 2.25 -8.62 37.34
CA ASN A 123 2.28 -9.61 36.27
C ASN A 123 3.73 -9.92 35.83
N ILE A 124 3.88 -10.93 34.98
CA ILE A 124 5.19 -11.43 34.55
C ILE A 124 5.90 -10.53 33.52
N PHE A 125 5.28 -9.45 33.03
CA PHE A 125 5.93 -8.52 32.09
C PHE A 125 6.97 -7.68 32.81
N THR A 126 8.24 -7.81 32.41
CA THR A 126 9.33 -7.11 33.08
C THR A 126 9.93 -6.03 32.18
N LYS A 127 9.90 -4.80 32.67
CA LYS A 127 10.76 -3.71 32.16
C LYS A 127 12.20 -3.81 32.70
N LYS A 128 12.44 -4.73 33.66
CA LYS A 128 13.65 -4.81 34.50
C LYS A 128 14.76 -5.74 33.97
N ASN A 129 14.46 -6.77 33.17
CA ASN A 129 15.48 -7.72 32.68
C ASN A 129 16.39 -7.15 31.58
N THR A 130 16.18 -5.91 31.16
CA THR A 130 17.08 -5.14 30.31
C THR A 130 17.75 -4.08 31.18
N HIS A 131 18.99 -4.29 31.64
CA HIS A 131 19.79 -3.31 32.37
C HIS A 131 19.59 -1.89 31.82
N ASN A 132 18.87 -1.00 32.52
CA ASN A 132 18.59 0.42 32.21
C ASN A 132 18.25 0.84 30.74
N ASN A 133 18.06 -0.11 29.82
CA ASN A 133 17.98 0.11 28.36
C ASN A 133 16.78 -0.63 27.73
N PHE A 134 15.64 -0.75 28.43
CA PHE A 134 14.43 -1.30 27.82
C PHE A 134 14.02 -0.47 26.60
N SER A 135 13.88 -1.12 25.45
CA SER A 135 13.30 -0.51 24.25
C SER A 135 11.95 -1.13 23.95
N ASN A 136 10.92 -0.30 23.77
CA ASN A 136 9.62 -0.74 23.26
C ASN A 136 9.59 -0.71 21.71
N ILE A 137 10.75 -0.82 21.07
CA ILE A 137 10.91 -0.90 19.61
C ILE A 137 11.68 -2.18 19.28
N LEU A 138 11.09 -3.04 18.44
CA LEU A 138 11.71 -4.25 17.93
C LEU A 138 11.97 -4.10 16.43
N LYS A 139 13.24 -3.96 16.05
CA LYS A 139 13.66 -3.89 14.64
C LYS A 139 13.91 -5.30 14.10
N ILE A 140 12.89 -5.91 13.50
CA ILE A 140 12.91 -7.32 13.07
C ILE A 140 12.47 -7.43 11.61
N ASN A 141 13.25 -8.14 10.81
CA ASN A 141 12.93 -8.39 9.41
C ASN A 141 11.71 -9.33 9.26
N LEU A 142 10.91 -9.11 8.22
CA LEU A 142 9.93 -10.07 7.73
C LEU A 142 10.62 -11.39 7.37
N GLN A 143 10.02 -12.50 7.80
CA GLN A 143 10.47 -13.86 7.53
C GLN A 143 9.64 -14.47 6.40
N PRO A 144 10.26 -14.93 5.29
CA PRO A 144 9.52 -15.62 4.22
C PRO A 144 9.05 -17.00 4.69
N THR A 145 7.99 -17.50 4.08
CA THR A 145 7.45 -18.84 4.36
C THR A 145 7.15 -19.59 3.05
N PRO A 146 7.42 -20.90 2.97
CA PRO A 146 7.10 -21.71 1.79
C PRO A 146 5.60 -22.05 1.70
N TYR A 147 4.85 -21.88 2.78
CA TYR A 147 3.45 -22.28 2.90
C TYR A 147 2.51 -21.23 2.27
N LYS A 148 1.53 -21.69 1.50
CA LYS A 148 0.57 -20.80 0.83
C LYS A 148 -0.45 -20.25 1.80
N HIS A 149 -0.89 -19.02 1.55
CA HIS A 149 -1.93 -18.32 2.30
C HIS A 149 -1.63 -18.09 3.80
N VAL A 150 -0.44 -18.43 4.28
CA VAL A 150 -0.02 -18.21 5.66
C VAL A 150 0.43 -16.76 5.86
N ALA A 151 -0.08 -16.10 6.90
CA ALA A 151 0.44 -14.83 7.39
C ALA A 151 1.24 -15.14 8.67
N VAL A 152 2.57 -15.14 8.54
CA VAL A 152 3.48 -15.51 9.63
C VAL A 152 4.14 -14.25 10.17
N TYR A 153 3.99 -13.96 11.47
CA TYR A 153 4.95 -13.08 12.13
C TYR A 153 6.28 -13.82 12.36
N PRO A 154 7.44 -13.15 12.34
CA PRO A 154 8.75 -13.80 12.44
C PRO A 154 8.95 -14.55 13.77
N GLU A 155 9.69 -15.66 13.74
CA GLU A 155 10.08 -16.39 14.96
C GLU A 155 10.85 -15.50 15.93
N LYS A 156 11.73 -14.65 15.40
CA LYS A 156 12.49 -13.66 16.19
C LYS A 156 11.60 -12.68 16.96
N LEU A 157 10.39 -12.40 16.46
CA LEU A 157 9.44 -11.55 17.19
C LEU A 157 9.01 -12.27 18.47
N VAL A 158 8.59 -13.53 18.38
CA VAL A 158 8.19 -14.33 19.55
C VAL A 158 9.35 -14.49 20.54
N ASP A 159 10.56 -14.81 20.06
CA ASP A 159 11.75 -14.91 20.93
C ASP A 159 12.01 -13.60 21.69
N SER A 160 11.86 -12.44 21.03
CA SER A 160 12.01 -11.14 21.69
C SER A 160 10.95 -10.90 22.77
N LEU A 161 9.71 -11.34 22.53
CA LEU A 161 8.61 -11.21 23.51
C LEU A 161 8.77 -12.16 24.70
N LEU A 162 9.32 -13.37 24.50
CA LEU A 162 9.65 -14.29 25.59
C LEU A 162 10.75 -13.75 26.51
N ARG A 163 11.69 -12.96 25.97
CA ARG A 163 12.81 -12.38 26.74
C ARG A 163 12.41 -11.25 27.69
N ILE A 164 11.24 -10.63 27.46
CA ILE A 164 10.75 -9.48 28.26
C ILE A 164 9.69 -9.90 29.29
N VAL A 165 9.50 -11.21 29.48
CA VAL A 165 8.68 -11.78 30.56
C VAL A 165 9.50 -12.70 31.46
N VAL A 166 9.04 -12.91 32.69
CA VAL A 166 9.62 -13.90 33.61
C VAL A 166 8.70 -15.10 33.68
N LEU A 167 9.05 -16.15 32.94
CA LEU A 167 8.35 -17.44 32.95
C LEU A 167 9.04 -18.45 33.87
N LYS A 168 8.26 -19.28 34.55
CA LYS A 168 8.73 -20.43 35.35
C LYS A 168 8.75 -21.69 34.48
N ASP A 169 9.45 -22.74 34.92
CA ASP A 169 9.30 -24.05 34.29
C ASP A 169 7.84 -24.51 34.39
N ASN A 170 7.39 -25.22 33.36
CA ASN A 170 6.02 -25.69 33.16
C ASN A 170 4.97 -24.57 32.99
N SER A 171 5.39 -23.32 32.76
CA SER A 171 4.46 -22.25 32.36
C SER A 171 3.68 -22.65 31.12
N THR A 172 2.41 -22.24 31.05
CA THR A 172 1.53 -22.57 29.92
C THR A 172 1.46 -21.43 28.93
N ILE A 173 1.92 -21.70 27.71
CA ILE A 173 1.92 -20.81 26.54
C ILE A 173 0.66 -21.08 25.71
N LEU A 174 -0.04 -20.03 25.32
CA LEU A 174 -1.21 -20.11 24.43
C LEU A 174 -1.01 -19.28 23.17
N ASP A 175 -1.42 -19.82 22.02
CA ASP A 175 -1.72 -19.04 20.83
C ASP A 175 -3.15 -19.36 20.36
N PRO A 176 -4.14 -18.45 20.56
CA PRO A 176 -5.52 -18.65 20.14
C PRO A 176 -5.75 -18.56 18.63
N PHE A 177 -4.76 -18.10 17.86
CA PHE A 177 -4.79 -18.03 16.39
C PHE A 177 -3.44 -18.53 15.85
N ALA A 178 -3.17 -19.81 16.08
CA ALA A 178 -1.83 -20.38 15.91
C ALA A 178 -1.31 -20.33 14.47
N GLY A 179 -2.18 -20.35 13.46
CA GLY A 179 -1.78 -20.33 12.06
C GLY A 179 -0.75 -21.42 11.78
N SER A 180 0.43 -21.07 11.27
CA SER A 180 1.49 -22.06 11.00
C SER A 180 2.30 -22.51 12.22
N GLY A 181 1.88 -22.16 13.45
CA GLY A 181 2.53 -22.60 14.68
C GLY A 181 3.85 -21.91 14.99
N THR A 182 4.04 -20.65 14.60
CA THR A 182 5.28 -19.92 14.92
C THR A 182 5.54 -19.87 16.42
N THR A 183 4.51 -19.62 17.22
CA THR A 183 4.60 -19.64 18.68
C THR A 183 5.16 -20.97 19.17
N LEU A 184 4.54 -22.08 18.75
CA LEU A 184 4.99 -23.41 19.15
C LEU A 184 6.41 -23.71 18.68
N LYS A 185 6.76 -23.33 17.44
CA LYS A 185 8.11 -23.55 16.89
C LYS A 185 9.17 -22.88 17.76
N VAL A 186 8.92 -21.67 18.24
CA VAL A 186 9.86 -20.95 19.11
C VAL A 186 9.87 -21.50 20.54
N THR A 187 8.70 -21.81 21.10
CA THR A 187 8.61 -22.23 22.51
C THR A 187 9.06 -23.67 22.73
N LYS A 188 8.91 -24.56 21.74
CA LYS A 188 9.37 -25.96 21.82
C LYS A 188 10.89 -26.04 21.99
N ASP A 189 11.61 -25.19 21.27
CA ASP A 189 13.07 -25.19 21.24
C ASP A 189 13.67 -24.26 22.33
N TYR A 190 12.84 -23.75 23.25
CA TYR A 190 13.26 -22.87 24.33
C TYR A 190 13.93 -23.65 25.46
N TYR A 191 14.88 -23.03 26.17
CA TYR A 191 15.66 -23.71 27.21
C TYR A 191 14.85 -24.15 28.44
N LYS A 192 13.65 -23.58 28.64
CA LYS A 192 12.72 -23.96 29.71
C LYS A 192 11.69 -24.94 29.17
N ALA A 193 11.29 -25.90 30.00
CA ALA A 193 10.17 -26.76 29.69
C ALA A 193 8.86 -25.96 29.80
N PHE A 194 8.09 -25.86 28.71
CA PHE A 194 6.79 -25.19 28.69
C PHE A 194 5.68 -26.14 28.25
N ASN A 195 4.48 -25.90 28.77
CA ASN A 195 3.26 -26.45 28.21
C ASN A 195 2.79 -25.50 27.10
N ALA A 196 2.38 -26.01 25.94
CA ALA A 196 1.95 -25.16 24.81
C ALA A 196 0.59 -25.60 24.27
N ILE A 197 -0.31 -24.64 24.07
CA ILE A 197 -1.65 -24.85 23.52
C ILE A 197 -1.80 -23.98 22.27
N MET A 198 -2.03 -24.62 21.13
CA MET A 198 -2.20 -23.95 19.83
C MET A 198 -3.64 -24.17 19.36
N ILE A 199 -4.38 -23.09 19.12
CA ILE A 199 -5.76 -23.16 18.61
C ILE A 199 -5.77 -22.68 17.16
N GLU A 200 -6.27 -23.53 16.28
CA GLU A 200 -6.44 -23.23 14.86
C GLU A 200 -7.70 -23.92 14.33
N ASN A 201 -8.47 -23.21 13.51
CA ASN A 201 -9.73 -23.70 12.99
C ASN A 201 -9.57 -24.42 11.65
N HIS A 202 -8.56 -24.06 10.86
CA HIS A 202 -8.36 -24.63 9.54
C HIS A 202 -7.41 -25.83 9.57
N THR A 203 -7.88 -27.01 9.11
CA THR A 203 -7.14 -28.27 9.23
C THR A 203 -5.78 -28.26 8.54
N ASP A 204 -5.66 -27.63 7.36
CA ASP A 204 -4.37 -27.55 6.64
C ASP A 204 -3.26 -26.88 7.46
N TYR A 205 -3.61 -25.96 8.37
CA TYR A 205 -2.63 -25.33 9.23
C TYR A 205 -2.18 -26.27 10.35
N ILE A 206 -3.02 -27.19 10.82
CA ILE A 206 -2.64 -28.23 11.78
C ILE A 206 -1.57 -29.14 11.17
N ASP A 207 -1.73 -29.52 9.90
CA ASP A 207 -0.73 -30.32 9.18
C ASP A 207 0.60 -29.56 9.05
N ILE A 208 0.54 -28.26 8.72
CA ILE A 208 1.72 -27.38 8.69
C ILE A 208 2.40 -27.29 10.06
N ILE A 209 1.65 -27.18 11.15
CA ILE A 209 2.20 -27.15 12.51
C ILE A 209 2.92 -28.46 12.81
N ASN A 210 2.31 -29.61 12.49
CA ASN A 210 2.91 -30.93 12.71
C ASN A 210 4.25 -31.09 11.99
N GLU A 211 4.31 -30.71 10.71
CA GLU A 211 5.53 -30.76 9.90
C GLU A 211 6.57 -29.75 10.42
N ARG A 212 6.19 -28.48 10.59
CA ARG A 212 7.12 -27.40 10.94
C ARG A 212 7.72 -27.55 12.33
N CYS A 213 6.95 -28.06 13.27
CA CYS A 213 7.38 -28.21 14.65
C CYS A 213 7.94 -29.60 14.96
N ASP A 214 8.12 -30.48 13.97
CA ASP A 214 8.66 -31.84 14.13
C ASP A 214 7.97 -32.59 15.28
N LEU A 215 6.63 -32.59 15.31
CA LEU A 215 5.86 -33.11 16.44
C LEU A 215 5.79 -34.64 16.45
N ASN A 216 6.01 -35.32 15.32
CA ASN A 216 6.10 -36.78 15.20
C ASN A 216 4.96 -37.56 15.91
N GLY A 217 3.75 -36.98 16.00
CA GLY A 217 2.61 -37.57 16.69
C GLY A 217 2.64 -37.49 18.22
N GLN A 218 3.60 -36.79 18.82
CA GLN A 218 3.73 -36.58 20.27
C GLN A 218 2.92 -35.36 20.76
N VAL A 219 1.70 -35.19 20.26
CA VAL A 219 0.81 -34.09 20.66
C VAL A 219 -0.64 -34.54 20.74
N ASP A 220 -1.34 -34.07 21.78
CA ASP A 220 -2.78 -34.29 21.93
C ASP A 220 -3.56 -33.37 21.00
N ILE A 221 -4.17 -33.92 19.95
CA ILE A 221 -5.03 -33.18 19.03
C ILE A 221 -6.48 -33.31 19.49
N LEU A 222 -6.99 -32.25 20.14
CA LEU A 222 -8.38 -32.16 20.56
C LEU A 222 -9.22 -31.46 19.49
N LYS A 223 -10.31 -32.10 19.06
CA LYS A 223 -11.26 -31.54 18.08
C LYS A 223 -12.53 -31.09 18.77
N TYR A 224 -12.90 -29.83 18.56
CA TYR A 224 -14.13 -29.24 19.09
C TYR A 224 -15.02 -28.76 17.94
N ASN A 225 -16.34 -28.89 18.12
CA ASN A 225 -17.29 -28.29 17.19
C ASN A 225 -17.26 -26.77 17.33
N PHE A 226 -17.41 -26.05 16.21
CA PHE A 226 -17.55 -24.60 16.25
C PHE A 226 -18.77 -24.19 17.08
N ILE A 227 -18.55 -23.36 18.09
CA ILE A 227 -19.60 -22.82 18.94
C ILE A 227 -19.88 -21.38 18.48
N PRO A 228 -21.06 -21.09 17.91
CA PRO A 228 -21.44 -19.72 17.59
C PRO A 228 -21.47 -18.88 18.87
N TYR A 229 -20.75 -17.77 18.87
CA TYR A 229 -20.78 -16.81 19.97
C TYR A 229 -21.47 -15.52 19.53
N LYS A 230 -22.21 -14.91 20.46
CA LYS A 230 -22.80 -13.58 20.25
C LYS A 230 -21.80 -12.53 20.70
N TYR A 231 -21.72 -11.43 19.96
CA TYR A 231 -20.99 -10.24 20.36
C TYR A 231 -21.97 -9.08 20.44
N GLN A 232 -21.81 -8.23 21.45
CA GLN A 232 -22.61 -7.02 21.57
C GLN A 232 -21.89 -5.88 20.88
N THR A 233 -22.57 -5.24 19.93
CA THR A 233 -22.18 -3.92 19.46
C THR A 233 -22.73 -2.93 20.47
N ASN A 234 -22.02 -2.69 21.57
CA ASN A 234 -22.38 -1.56 22.40
C ASN A 234 -22.22 -0.32 21.52
N ASN A 235 -23.31 0.42 21.31
CA ASN A 235 -23.24 1.75 20.72
C ASN A 235 -22.33 2.56 21.65
N LEU A 236 -21.04 2.63 21.32
CA LEU A 236 -20.17 3.71 21.79
C LEU A 236 -20.62 4.99 21.04
N ASN A 237 -21.89 5.33 21.24
CA ASN A 237 -22.37 6.70 21.28
C ASN A 237 -21.99 7.27 22.65
N GLU A 238 -20.77 7.00 23.15
CA GLU A 238 -20.18 7.92 24.09
C GLU A 238 -20.11 9.24 23.32
N GLN A 239 -21.05 10.14 23.63
CA GLN A 239 -20.84 11.55 23.44
C GLN A 239 -19.49 11.83 24.08
N LEU A 240 -18.42 11.87 23.28
CA LEU A 240 -17.13 12.33 23.73
C LEU A 240 -17.31 13.81 24.03
N THR A 241 -17.76 14.12 25.24
CA THR A 241 -17.40 15.36 25.93
C THR A 241 -15.88 15.29 26.08
N LEU A 242 -15.19 15.86 25.10
CA LEU A 242 -13.73 15.88 25.07
C LEU A 242 -13.19 16.69 26.26
N PHE A 243 -13.98 17.68 26.74
CA PHE A 243 -13.60 18.68 27.73
C PHE A 243 -14.85 19.12 28.53
N GLU A 244 -14.73 19.25 29.86
CA GLU A 244 -15.75 19.87 30.72
C GLU A 244 -15.61 21.40 30.78
N GLU A 245 -14.52 21.98 30.26
CA GLU A 245 -14.22 23.41 30.36
C GLU A 245 -13.70 24.00 29.04
N GLU A 246 -14.23 25.17 28.65
CA GLU A 246 -13.73 25.97 27.53
C GLU A 246 -12.27 26.40 27.77
N LYS A 247 -11.32 25.90 26.98
CA LYS A 247 -9.93 26.34 27.03
C LYS A 247 -9.59 27.31 25.90
N GLN A 248 -8.74 28.29 26.22
CA GLN A 248 -8.35 29.40 25.33
C GLN A 248 -7.77 28.91 24.00
N LEU A 249 -8.30 29.46 22.90
CA LEU A 249 -7.80 29.31 21.54
C LEU A 249 -6.34 29.74 21.41
N LEU A 250 -5.52 28.91 20.73
CA LEU A 250 -4.19 29.34 20.29
C LEU A 250 -4.32 30.56 19.37
N THR A 251 -3.57 31.63 19.64
CA THR A 251 -3.63 32.87 18.89
C THR A 251 -3.09 32.72 17.46
N ASN A 252 -3.69 33.47 16.52
CA ASN A 252 -3.50 33.46 15.05
C ASN A 252 -2.06 33.63 14.52
N LYS A 253 -1.03 33.78 15.37
CA LYS A 253 0.36 34.05 14.95
C LYS A 253 1.23 32.81 14.69
N VAL A 254 0.74 31.60 14.96
CA VAL A 254 1.60 30.39 15.04
C VAL A 254 1.30 29.35 13.95
N ILE A 255 0.25 29.54 13.14
CA ILE A 255 -0.22 28.56 12.14
C ILE A 255 0.13 29.08 10.74
N ASP A 256 0.97 28.34 10.02
CA ASP A 256 1.23 28.59 8.60
C ASP A 256 0.05 28.05 7.76
N LYS A 257 -0.38 28.86 6.79
CA LYS A 257 -1.49 28.55 5.90
C LYS A 257 -1.21 27.32 5.04
N ASN A 258 0.04 26.96 4.77
CA ASN A 258 0.38 25.80 3.93
C ASN A 258 0.48 24.47 4.69
N GLY A 259 0.30 24.49 6.00
CA GLY A 259 0.50 23.33 6.88
C GLY A 259 1.44 23.67 8.03
N PHE A 260 1.57 22.79 9.01
CA PHE A 260 2.43 23.04 10.16
C PHE A 260 2.84 21.73 10.84
N ILE A 261 3.91 21.78 11.63
CA ILE A 261 4.32 20.72 12.56
C ILE A 261 4.16 21.21 13.99
N LYS A 262 3.47 20.44 14.83
CA LYS A 262 3.37 20.66 16.26
C LYS A 262 3.56 19.36 17.02
N ILE A 263 4.69 19.23 17.69
CA ILE A 263 5.00 18.10 18.56
C ILE A 263 5.09 18.65 19.98
N TYR A 264 4.19 18.21 20.86
CA TYR A 264 4.14 18.61 22.26
C TYR A 264 4.89 17.62 23.14
N ASN A 265 5.36 18.08 24.30
CA ASN A 265 5.93 17.20 25.32
C ASN A 265 4.85 16.59 26.21
N ASP A 266 3.70 17.25 26.35
CA ASP A 266 2.59 16.90 27.23
C ASP A 266 1.26 16.66 26.47
N LYS A 267 0.42 15.77 26.99
CA LYS A 267 -0.90 15.44 26.42
C LYS A 267 -1.87 16.60 26.41
N GLU A 268 -1.82 17.49 27.40
CA GLU A 268 -2.79 18.58 27.56
C GLU A 268 -2.70 19.60 26.42
N SER A 269 -1.48 20.03 26.11
CA SER A 269 -1.22 20.94 24.98
C SER A 269 -1.61 20.31 23.64
N TYR A 270 -1.40 18.99 23.49
CA TYR A 270 -1.87 18.26 22.32
C TYR A 270 -3.40 18.26 22.21
N TYR A 271 -4.11 18.02 23.32
CA TYR A 271 -5.57 18.03 23.34
C TYR A 271 -6.17 19.39 23.01
N ASN A 272 -5.58 20.49 23.50
CA ASN A 272 -6.00 21.85 23.14
C ASN A 272 -5.90 22.11 21.63
N LEU A 273 -4.87 21.56 20.96
CA LEU A 273 -4.77 21.63 19.50
C LEU A 273 -5.78 20.71 18.82
N LEU A 274 -5.97 19.49 19.33
CA LEU A 274 -6.93 18.52 18.80
C LEU A 274 -8.35 19.09 18.81
N GLU A 275 -8.75 19.81 19.85
CA GLU A 275 -10.06 20.49 19.95
C GLU A 275 -10.31 21.47 18.79
N GLN A 276 -9.27 22.15 18.32
CA GLN A 276 -9.38 23.07 17.19
C GLN A 276 -9.58 22.36 15.85
N PHE A 277 -9.14 21.09 15.73
CA PHE A 277 -9.52 20.23 14.60
C PHE A 277 -10.99 19.80 14.73
N TYR A 278 -11.47 19.49 15.93
CA TYR A 278 -12.86 19.06 16.15
C TYR A 278 -13.89 20.17 15.93
N SER A 279 -13.56 21.40 16.31
CA SER A 279 -14.38 22.60 16.11
C SER A 279 -14.26 23.19 14.69
N ASP A 280 -13.45 22.59 13.82
CA ASP A 280 -13.11 23.08 12.49
C ASP A 280 -12.46 24.47 12.45
N THR A 281 -12.10 25.05 13.60
CA THR A 281 -11.46 26.38 13.70
C THR A 281 -10.17 26.45 12.90
N ILE A 282 -9.40 25.35 12.84
CA ILE A 282 -8.16 25.27 12.04
C ILE A 282 -8.41 25.46 10.55
N LYS A 283 -9.57 25.04 10.00
CA LYS A 283 -9.86 25.16 8.56
C LYS A 283 -9.91 26.61 8.08
N ASN A 284 -10.21 27.56 8.97
CA ASN A 284 -10.19 29.00 8.64
C ASN A 284 -8.77 29.57 8.53
N HIS A 285 -7.77 28.85 9.03
CA HIS A 285 -6.39 29.31 9.15
C HIS A 285 -5.43 28.59 8.20
N ILE A 286 -5.86 27.48 7.59
CA ILE A 286 -5.04 26.71 6.65
C ILE A 286 -5.68 26.63 5.26
N ASN A 287 -4.83 26.55 4.25
CA ASN A 287 -5.21 26.29 2.87
C ASN A 287 -5.78 24.88 2.74
N ILE A 288 -6.65 24.68 1.76
CA ILE A 288 -7.35 23.41 1.57
C ILE A 288 -6.46 22.21 1.24
N ASN A 289 -5.23 22.49 0.80
CA ASN A 289 -4.22 21.48 0.52
C ASN A 289 -3.15 21.37 1.61
N ALA A 290 -3.32 22.07 2.74
CA ALA A 290 -2.37 22.06 3.83
C ALA A 290 -2.24 20.66 4.44
N THR A 291 -1.02 20.31 4.82
CA THR A 291 -0.72 19.08 5.55
C THR A 291 -0.24 19.44 6.94
N CYS A 292 -0.92 18.90 7.95
CA CYS A 292 -0.60 19.15 9.35
C CYS A 292 0.02 17.90 9.96
N PHE A 293 1.13 18.07 10.67
CA PHE A 293 1.76 17.02 11.48
C PHE A 293 1.58 17.39 12.95
N ILE A 294 0.80 16.60 13.68
CA ILE A 294 0.61 16.83 15.12
C ILE A 294 1.07 15.60 15.90
N GLY A 295 1.80 15.77 16.99
CA GLY A 295 2.26 14.65 17.82
C GLY A 295 2.44 15.05 19.27
N SER A 296 2.60 14.05 20.13
CA SER A 296 2.86 14.26 21.56
C SER A 296 3.83 13.20 22.07
N LYS A 297 4.89 13.62 22.76
CA LYS A 297 5.87 12.70 23.40
C LYS A 297 5.25 11.96 24.58
N ASP A 298 4.45 12.65 25.38
CA ASP A 298 3.57 12.02 26.36
C ASP A 298 2.27 11.62 25.66
N PHE A 299 1.94 10.32 25.67
CA PHE A 299 0.73 9.80 25.06
C PHE A 299 0.27 8.53 25.76
N ASP A 300 -1.00 8.20 25.57
CA ASP A 300 -1.60 6.92 25.94
C ASP A 300 -2.50 6.44 24.80
N ILE A 301 -3.15 5.29 25.02
CA ILE A 301 -4.06 4.71 24.03
C ILE A 301 -5.29 5.60 23.79
N GLU A 302 -5.71 6.39 24.78
CA GLU A 302 -6.83 7.30 24.67
C GLU A 302 -6.53 8.47 23.74
N LEU A 303 -5.31 9.04 23.81
CA LEU A 303 -4.87 10.09 22.88
C LEU A 303 -4.93 9.58 21.44
N ILE A 304 -4.38 8.38 21.16
CA ILE A 304 -4.41 7.80 19.81
C ILE A 304 -5.86 7.55 19.35
N TYR A 305 -6.70 7.02 20.24
CA TYR A 305 -8.12 6.78 19.96
C TYR A 305 -8.86 8.10 19.65
N LYS A 306 -8.76 9.12 20.51
CA LYS A 306 -9.40 10.43 20.32
C LYS A 306 -8.93 11.12 19.04
N THR A 307 -7.65 11.01 18.69
CA THR A 307 -7.16 11.53 17.41
C THR A 307 -7.77 10.77 16.23
N SER A 308 -7.88 9.44 16.30
CA SER A 308 -8.42 8.62 15.20
C SER A 308 -9.83 9.03 14.74
N LEU A 309 -10.64 9.58 15.66
CA LEU A 309 -12.00 10.02 15.42
C LEU A 309 -12.10 11.25 14.50
N LEU A 310 -11.00 11.96 14.26
CA LEU A 310 -10.94 13.03 13.25
C LEU A 310 -11.37 12.55 11.85
N ASN A 311 -11.15 11.27 11.53
CA ASN A 311 -11.65 10.65 10.29
C ASN A 311 -13.19 10.75 10.11
N ASN A 312 -13.92 10.95 11.22
CA ASN A 312 -15.37 11.15 11.25
C ASN A 312 -15.78 12.62 11.36
N LYS A 313 -14.82 13.54 11.48
CA LYS A 313 -15.03 14.99 11.70
C LYS A 313 -14.54 15.83 10.53
N GLY A 314 -14.63 15.30 9.30
CA GLY A 314 -14.25 16.04 8.10
C GLY A 314 -12.74 16.23 7.93
N TRP A 315 -11.94 15.37 8.55
CA TRP A 315 -10.50 15.26 8.35
C TRP A 315 -10.14 13.87 7.86
N VAL A 316 -8.93 13.73 7.31
CA VAL A 316 -8.36 12.45 6.90
C VAL A 316 -6.98 12.32 7.51
N ILE A 317 -6.79 11.30 8.34
CA ILE A 317 -5.47 10.92 8.83
C ILE A 317 -4.83 9.97 7.81
N ARG A 318 -3.73 10.42 7.21
CA ARG A 318 -3.00 9.73 6.14
C ARG A 318 -2.03 8.69 6.68
N ASN A 319 -1.39 8.98 7.80
CA ASN A 319 -0.46 8.10 8.50
C ASN A 319 -0.47 8.44 9.99
N MET A 320 -0.18 7.44 10.81
CA MET A 320 0.42 7.64 12.12
C MET A 320 1.89 7.23 12.00
N ILE A 321 2.77 8.21 12.10
CA ILE A 321 4.21 8.07 11.97
C ILE A 321 4.78 7.81 13.36
N ILE A 322 5.61 6.79 13.48
CA ILE A 322 6.32 6.46 14.71
C ILE A 322 7.65 7.20 14.71
N ILE A 323 7.87 8.06 15.71
CA ILE A 323 9.16 8.71 15.92
C ILE A 323 9.91 7.99 17.03
N GLU A 324 11.03 7.37 16.70
CA GLU A 324 11.98 6.81 17.66
C GLU A 324 12.78 7.93 18.33
N ASP A 325 12.69 8.00 19.66
CA ASP A 325 13.41 8.93 20.54
C ASP A 325 13.97 8.15 21.73
N ILE A 326 15.29 7.97 21.77
CA ILE A 326 16.05 7.30 22.85
C ILE A 326 15.39 5.98 23.30
N ASN A 327 15.38 4.96 22.43
CA ASN A 327 14.80 3.63 22.66
C ASN A 327 13.29 3.59 22.96
N ARG A 328 12.62 4.74 22.97
CA ARG A 328 11.16 4.92 23.06
C ARG A 328 10.62 5.43 21.74
N TRP A 329 9.29 5.50 21.65
CA TRP A 329 8.63 6.08 20.50
C TRP A 329 7.50 7.00 20.91
N PHE A 330 7.11 7.91 20.01
CA PHE A 330 5.88 8.69 20.13
C PHE A 330 5.17 8.85 18.77
N PRO A 331 3.82 8.98 18.73
CA PRO A 331 3.08 9.13 17.48
C PRO A 331 3.10 10.57 16.96
N VAL A 332 3.24 10.70 15.64
CA VAL A 332 2.95 11.92 14.88
C VAL A 332 1.90 11.60 13.82
N PHE A 333 0.80 12.32 13.83
CA PHE A 333 -0.34 12.12 12.93
C PHE A 333 -0.24 13.09 11.76
N MET A 334 -0.25 12.54 10.54
CA MET A 334 -0.33 13.32 9.31
C MET A 334 -1.80 13.52 8.94
N ILE A 335 -2.27 14.75 9.04
CA ILE A 335 -3.68 15.13 8.92
C ILE A 335 -3.87 16.06 7.72
N VAL A 336 -4.89 15.78 6.92
CA VAL A 336 -5.32 16.64 5.81
C VAL A 336 -6.84 16.82 5.85
N ASP A 337 -7.34 17.91 5.28
CA ASP A 337 -8.79 18.17 5.16
C ASP A 337 -9.51 17.06 4.35
N ASP A 338 -10.72 16.65 4.74
CA ASP A 338 -11.57 15.72 3.96
C ASP A 338 -12.35 16.44 2.83
N ASN A 339 -11.75 17.41 2.13
CA ASN A 339 -12.43 18.09 1.01
C ASN A 339 -12.69 17.12 -0.15
N LYS A 340 -13.94 17.06 -0.63
CA LYS A 340 -14.40 16.17 -1.71
C LYS A 340 -13.94 16.57 -3.12
N LYS A 341 -13.36 17.76 -3.31
CA LYS A 341 -13.01 18.29 -4.64
C LYS A 341 -11.66 17.77 -5.19
N ASN A 342 -10.67 17.50 -4.33
CA ASN A 342 -9.31 17.14 -4.77
C ASN A 342 -8.98 15.66 -4.54
N LYS A 343 -8.48 15.00 -5.59
CA LYS A 343 -8.15 13.57 -5.64
C LYS A 343 -6.95 13.19 -4.76
N TYR A 344 -5.99 14.11 -4.64
CA TYR A 344 -4.75 13.94 -3.88
C TYR A 344 -4.40 15.28 -3.24
N ILE A 345 -4.74 15.43 -1.97
CA ILE A 345 -4.38 16.65 -1.21
C ILE A 345 -2.88 16.70 -0.92
N PHE A 346 -2.21 15.53 -0.93
CA PHE A 346 -0.78 15.38 -0.70
C PHE A 346 -0.20 14.34 -1.67
N ASN A 347 0.92 14.65 -2.33
CA ASN A 347 1.59 13.76 -3.29
C ASN A 347 3.13 13.85 -3.20
N TYR A 348 3.79 12.71 -2.95
CA TYR A 348 5.25 12.62 -2.82
C TYR A 348 6.02 12.85 -4.13
N GLU A 349 5.36 12.93 -5.29
CA GLU A 349 6.04 13.17 -6.58
C GLU A 349 6.87 14.45 -6.63
N ASN A 350 6.60 15.40 -5.73
CA ASN A 350 7.34 16.65 -5.64
C ASN A 350 8.65 16.53 -4.85
N LEU A 351 8.75 15.53 -3.96
CA LEU A 351 9.90 15.36 -3.08
C LEU A 351 11.00 14.62 -3.84
N LYS A 352 12.07 15.34 -4.16
CA LYS A 352 13.22 14.84 -4.91
C LYS A 352 14.13 13.90 -4.08
N LEU A 353 13.55 12.99 -3.30
CA LEU A 353 14.31 12.04 -2.49
C LEU A 353 15.01 11.01 -3.38
N LYS A 354 16.32 11.22 -3.61
CA LYS A 354 17.14 10.34 -4.44
C LYS A 354 17.08 8.89 -3.94
N SER A 355 16.97 7.94 -4.87
CA SER A 355 17.07 6.52 -4.57
C SER A 355 18.47 6.18 -4.03
N LYS A 356 18.59 5.18 -3.13
CA LYS A 356 19.90 4.72 -2.59
C LYS A 356 20.80 4.03 -3.63
N THR A 357 20.30 3.72 -4.82
CA THR A 357 21.02 2.95 -5.85
C THR A 357 20.80 3.58 -7.23
N GLU A 358 21.79 4.36 -7.68
CA GLU A 358 21.89 4.74 -9.09
C GLU A 358 22.44 3.54 -9.88
N TYR A 359 21.58 2.92 -10.68
CA TYR A 359 22.01 1.87 -11.60
C TYR A 359 22.43 2.52 -12.92
N GLN A 360 23.74 2.71 -13.12
CA GLN A 360 24.29 3.09 -14.41
C GLN A 360 24.38 1.86 -15.30
N ARG A 361 23.41 1.71 -16.22
CA ARG A 361 23.45 0.67 -17.25
C ARG A 361 24.06 1.22 -18.53
N ASP A 362 25.01 0.50 -19.09
CA ASP A 362 25.48 0.74 -20.45
C ASP A 362 24.61 -0.01 -21.47
N TRP A 363 23.84 0.73 -22.27
CA TRP A 363 22.96 0.15 -23.28
C TRP A 363 23.69 -0.32 -24.53
N ASN A 364 24.92 0.15 -24.77
CA ASN A 364 25.71 -0.28 -25.92
C ASN A 364 26.05 -1.77 -25.86
N LEU A 365 26.26 -2.29 -24.66
CA LEU A 365 26.58 -3.69 -24.40
C LEU A 365 25.34 -4.61 -24.34
N THR A 366 24.13 -4.05 -24.40
CA THR A 366 22.90 -4.83 -24.32
C THR A 366 22.46 -5.30 -25.72
N ASN A 367 22.36 -6.62 -25.92
CA ASN A 367 21.68 -7.20 -27.08
C ASN A 367 20.18 -7.33 -26.78
N PHE A 368 19.34 -6.63 -27.55
CA PHE A 368 17.89 -6.64 -27.38
C PHE A 368 17.16 -7.61 -28.31
N ILE A 369 17.86 -8.27 -29.24
CA ILE A 369 17.26 -9.28 -30.11
C ILE A 369 16.73 -10.44 -29.26
N GLY A 370 15.50 -10.88 -29.54
CA GLY A 370 14.80 -11.92 -28.79
C GLY A 370 14.01 -11.43 -27.57
N TYR A 371 14.15 -10.15 -27.18
CA TYR A 371 13.38 -9.60 -26.06
C TYR A 371 11.88 -9.69 -26.35
N ARG A 372 11.13 -10.11 -25.32
CA ARG A 372 9.67 -10.24 -25.40
C ARG A 372 8.99 -8.88 -25.50
N VAL A 373 7.92 -8.83 -26.26
CA VAL A 373 7.07 -7.66 -26.45
C VAL A 373 5.63 -8.04 -26.13
N PHE A 374 4.93 -7.23 -25.34
CA PHE A 374 3.52 -7.43 -25.03
C PHE A 374 2.67 -6.26 -25.53
N ASN A 375 1.62 -6.53 -26.28
CA ASN A 375 0.58 -5.53 -26.51
C ASN A 375 -0.31 -5.44 -25.26
N SER A 376 -0.19 -4.33 -24.53
CA SER A 376 -0.89 -4.09 -23.26
C SER A 376 -1.96 -3.00 -23.34
N ILE A 377 -2.11 -2.34 -24.49
CA ILE A 377 -3.00 -1.18 -24.66
C ILE A 377 -4.35 -1.54 -25.29
N ASP A 378 -4.37 -2.55 -26.16
CA ASP A 378 -5.60 -3.00 -26.81
C ASP A 378 -6.33 -4.05 -25.99
N LYS A 379 -7.62 -4.25 -26.32
CA LYS A 379 -8.47 -5.25 -25.64
C LYS A 379 -8.02 -6.68 -25.93
N ILE A 380 -7.45 -6.91 -27.12
CA ILE A 380 -6.86 -8.19 -27.50
C ILE A 380 -5.36 -8.09 -27.22
N LYS A 381 -4.92 -8.83 -26.20
CA LYS A 381 -3.50 -8.91 -25.85
C LYS A 381 -2.80 -9.82 -26.84
N LYS A 382 -1.60 -9.43 -27.25
CA LYS A 382 -0.72 -10.21 -28.13
C LYS A 382 0.69 -10.22 -27.59
N GLU A 383 1.41 -11.31 -27.84
CA GLU A 383 2.85 -11.42 -27.57
C GLU A 383 3.66 -11.36 -28.86
N GLY A 384 4.88 -10.85 -28.76
CA GLY A 384 5.84 -10.77 -29.85
C GLY A 384 7.29 -10.76 -29.34
N LYS A 385 8.23 -10.67 -30.27
CA LYS A 385 9.67 -10.62 -29.99
C LYS A 385 10.35 -9.60 -30.87
N ILE A 386 11.37 -8.92 -30.34
CA ILE A 386 12.24 -8.06 -31.14
C ILE A 386 13.12 -8.95 -32.02
N ILE A 387 13.03 -8.77 -33.33
CA ILE A 387 13.82 -9.55 -34.30
C ILE A 387 14.87 -8.73 -35.04
N GLU A 388 14.75 -7.40 -35.02
CA GLU A 388 15.68 -6.48 -35.69
C GLU A 388 15.75 -5.15 -34.92
N ILE A 389 16.96 -4.59 -34.79
CA ILE A 389 17.17 -3.23 -34.27
C ILE A 389 17.48 -2.35 -35.47
N LEU A 390 16.58 -1.41 -35.78
CA LEU A 390 16.75 -0.49 -36.90
C LEU A 390 17.62 0.70 -36.53
N GLN A 391 17.48 1.19 -35.30
CA GLN A 391 18.17 2.40 -34.83
C GLN A 391 18.33 2.40 -33.32
N LYS A 392 19.48 2.89 -32.86
CA LYS A 392 19.78 3.21 -31.46
C LYS A 392 19.98 4.73 -31.31
N LYS A 393 19.68 5.24 -30.13
CA LYS A 393 19.98 6.62 -29.70
C LYS A 393 21.47 6.75 -29.37
N GLU A 394 21.94 7.99 -29.22
CA GLU A 394 23.34 8.31 -28.87
C GLU A 394 23.82 7.59 -27.59
N ASN A 395 22.93 7.41 -26.60
CA ASN A 395 23.23 6.70 -25.36
C ASN A 395 23.22 5.17 -25.47
N GLY A 396 23.14 4.62 -26.69
CA GLY A 396 23.10 3.19 -26.97
C GLY A 396 21.73 2.53 -26.77
N PHE A 397 20.72 3.24 -26.27
CA PHE A 397 19.38 2.70 -26.06
C PHE A 397 18.62 2.57 -27.38
N LEU A 398 17.63 1.69 -27.44
CA LEU A 398 16.81 1.50 -28.64
C LEU A 398 16.03 2.77 -29.01
N GLU A 399 15.92 3.01 -30.31
CA GLU A 399 15.04 4.02 -30.87
C GLU A 399 13.96 3.38 -31.75
N TYR A 400 14.35 2.50 -32.68
CA TYR A 400 13.43 1.79 -33.56
C TYR A 400 13.78 0.31 -33.67
N VAL A 401 12.76 -0.55 -33.65
CA VAL A 401 12.90 -2.01 -33.76
C VAL A 401 11.84 -2.62 -34.68
N ILE A 402 12.09 -3.82 -35.17
CA ILE A 402 11.07 -4.69 -35.76
C ILE A 402 10.63 -5.73 -34.73
N VAL A 403 9.33 -5.85 -34.53
CA VAL A 403 8.70 -6.88 -33.69
C VAL A 403 8.00 -7.89 -34.58
N GLU A 404 8.26 -9.17 -34.33
CA GLU A 404 7.46 -10.29 -34.85
C GLU A 404 6.44 -10.68 -33.79
N TRP A 405 5.16 -10.70 -34.17
CA TRP A 405 4.05 -11.08 -33.31
C TRP A 405 3.70 -12.56 -33.47
N GLU A 406 3.04 -13.14 -32.47
CA GLU A 406 2.62 -14.55 -32.46
C GLU A 406 1.68 -14.94 -33.61
N ASP A 407 1.02 -13.97 -34.24
CA ASP A 407 0.20 -14.17 -35.45
C ASP A 407 1.01 -14.08 -36.75
N ASN A 408 2.35 -14.13 -36.66
CA ASN A 408 3.32 -13.98 -37.75
C ASN A 408 3.23 -12.64 -38.49
N THR A 409 2.71 -11.60 -37.83
CA THR A 409 2.78 -10.23 -38.35
C THR A 409 4.04 -9.52 -37.85
N TYR A 410 4.50 -8.51 -38.60
CA TYR A 410 5.66 -7.71 -38.24
C TYR A 410 5.29 -6.23 -38.11
N THR A 411 5.80 -5.55 -37.08
CA THR A 411 5.60 -4.10 -36.90
C THR A 411 6.92 -3.37 -36.65
N LYS A 412 7.02 -2.13 -37.15
CA LYS A 412 8.10 -1.21 -36.81
C LYS A 412 7.69 -0.42 -35.58
N GLU A 413 8.41 -0.57 -34.48
CA GLU A 413 8.03 0.06 -33.22
C GLU A 413 9.04 1.10 -32.77
N PHE A 414 8.54 2.23 -32.25
CA PHE A 414 9.35 3.19 -31.53
C PHE A 414 9.60 2.73 -30.12
N VAL A 415 10.77 3.04 -29.58
CA VAL A 415 11.12 2.68 -28.21
C VAL A 415 11.37 3.92 -27.36
N ILE A 416 10.72 3.95 -26.18
CA ILE A 416 10.87 5.01 -25.19
C ILE A 416 11.31 4.44 -23.86
N TYR A 417 12.18 5.18 -23.17
CA TYR A 417 12.56 4.85 -21.80
C TYR A 417 11.54 5.42 -20.80
N SER A 418 11.21 6.71 -20.94
CA SER A 418 10.22 7.39 -20.11
C SER A 418 9.30 8.29 -20.95
N LYS A 419 8.03 8.41 -20.52
CA LYS A 419 7.08 9.35 -21.14
C LYS A 419 7.41 10.80 -20.78
N LYS A 420 8.04 11.03 -19.62
CA LYS A 420 8.30 12.38 -19.07
C LYS A 420 9.10 13.25 -20.03
N GLU A 421 10.15 12.68 -20.62
CA GLU A 421 11.00 13.33 -21.63
C GLU A 421 10.19 13.82 -22.85
N ILE A 422 9.15 13.09 -23.24
CA ILE A 422 8.36 13.36 -24.45
C ILE A 422 7.27 14.39 -24.18
N ASN A 423 6.68 14.39 -22.98
CA ASN A 423 5.52 15.21 -22.66
C ASN A 423 5.85 16.65 -22.22
N GLN A 424 7.13 17.00 -22.00
CA GLN A 424 7.55 18.33 -21.49
C GLN A 424 7.07 19.52 -22.34
N ASN A 425 6.82 19.33 -23.64
CA ASN A 425 6.45 20.41 -24.56
C ASN A 425 5.00 20.35 -25.05
N ILE A 426 4.11 19.58 -24.41
CA ILE A 426 2.71 19.49 -24.85
C ILE A 426 1.92 20.66 -24.26
N ILE A 427 1.48 21.57 -25.13
CA ILE A 427 0.70 22.75 -24.75
C ILE A 427 -0.72 22.64 -25.31
N PHE A 428 -1.71 22.89 -24.45
CA PHE A 428 -3.13 22.92 -24.79
C PHE A 428 -3.61 24.37 -24.92
N GLU A 429 -4.35 24.68 -25.99
CA GLU A 429 -5.06 25.96 -26.13
C GLU A 429 -6.52 25.82 -25.68
N LYS A 430 -7.13 26.95 -25.29
CA LYS A 430 -8.59 27.04 -25.15
C LYS A 430 -9.20 26.66 -26.51
N ASN A 431 -10.21 25.78 -26.52
CA ASN A 431 -10.87 25.15 -27.69
C ASN A 431 -10.36 23.77 -28.13
N PHE A 432 -9.88 22.94 -27.20
CA PHE A 432 -9.53 21.54 -27.45
C PHE A 432 -8.40 21.30 -28.47
N ASN A 433 -7.54 22.28 -28.72
CA ASN A 433 -6.47 22.17 -29.71
C ASN A 433 -5.09 21.93 -29.05
N ILE A 434 -4.22 21.18 -29.75
CA ILE A 434 -2.85 20.90 -29.33
C ILE A 434 -1.90 21.65 -30.27
N LYS A 435 -1.12 22.60 -29.72
CA LYS A 435 -0.25 23.48 -30.50
C LYS A 435 1.05 22.78 -30.92
N GLU A 436 1.69 22.12 -29.96
CA GLU A 436 2.98 21.46 -30.16
C GLU A 436 2.90 20.00 -29.70
N LEU A 437 3.17 19.09 -30.63
CA LEU A 437 3.50 17.69 -30.34
C LEU A 437 4.93 17.52 -30.83
N LYS A 438 5.80 16.83 -30.07
CA LYS A 438 7.10 16.41 -30.61
C LYS A 438 6.86 15.71 -31.94
N SER A 439 7.23 16.38 -33.04
CA SER A 439 7.05 15.91 -34.41
C SER A 439 8.12 14.88 -34.71
N LEU A 440 8.02 13.73 -34.05
CA LEU A 440 8.74 12.56 -34.51
C LEU A 440 8.05 12.15 -35.81
N THR A 441 8.76 12.26 -36.93
CA THR A 441 8.34 11.86 -38.27
C THR A 441 8.16 10.34 -38.29
N PHE A 442 7.02 9.91 -37.76
CA PHE A 442 6.57 8.52 -37.78
C PHE A 442 5.85 8.23 -39.08
N ILE A 443 6.34 7.23 -39.80
CA ILE A 443 5.55 6.52 -40.79
C ILE A 443 4.60 5.63 -39.99
N ASN A 444 3.30 5.92 -40.04
CA ASN A 444 2.29 5.14 -39.34
C ASN A 444 2.35 3.66 -39.75
N ASN A 445 2.20 2.79 -38.76
CA ASN A 445 2.19 1.34 -38.89
C ASN A 445 0.89 0.85 -39.54
N HIS A 446 1.01 0.26 -40.73
CA HIS A 446 0.32 -0.96 -41.18
C HIS A 446 0.93 -1.40 -42.52
N ILE A 447 2.20 -1.81 -42.52
CA ILE A 447 2.75 -2.55 -43.66
C ILE A 447 2.77 -4.02 -43.24
N GLN A 448 1.73 -4.77 -43.63
CA GLN A 448 1.85 -6.22 -43.72
C GLN A 448 2.95 -6.51 -44.73
N TYR A 449 4.15 -6.86 -44.28
CA TYR A 449 5.14 -7.45 -45.16
C TYR A 449 4.66 -8.86 -45.54
N LYS A 450 4.41 -9.10 -46.84
CA LYS A 450 4.30 -10.47 -47.35
C LYS A 450 5.63 -11.17 -47.10
N LYS A 451 5.56 -12.31 -46.40
CA LYS A 451 6.56 -13.39 -46.27
C LYS A 451 7.96 -13.01 -46.78
N ARG A 452 8.86 -12.61 -45.88
CA ARG A 452 10.30 -12.64 -46.16
C ARG A 452 10.71 -14.12 -46.17
N GLN A 453 11.31 -14.58 -47.27
CA GLN A 453 11.92 -15.91 -47.31
C GLN A 453 12.93 -16.01 -46.15
N GLN A 454 12.84 -17.10 -45.38
CA GLN A 454 13.73 -17.40 -44.26
C GLN A 454 15.18 -17.17 -44.70
N LYS A 455 15.84 -16.17 -44.12
CA LYS A 455 17.29 -16.24 -43.96
C LYS A 455 17.55 -17.13 -42.76
N GLU A 456 18.27 -18.21 -42.99
CA GLU A 456 18.72 -19.17 -41.99
C GLU A 456 19.16 -18.45 -40.72
N THR A 457 18.47 -18.76 -39.63
CA THR A 457 18.77 -18.24 -38.30
C THR A 457 20.03 -18.93 -37.82
N ILE A 458 21.16 -18.24 -37.88
CA ILE A 458 22.41 -18.72 -37.29
C ILE A 458 22.24 -18.70 -35.75
N ALA A 459 22.29 -19.92 -35.21
CA ALA A 459 22.64 -20.33 -33.84
C ALA A 459 21.79 -19.81 -32.66
N HIS A 460 21.16 -20.77 -31.99
CA HIS A 460 20.21 -20.64 -30.89
C HIS A 460 20.86 -20.75 -29.49
N ASP A 461 22.11 -20.32 -29.30
CA ASP A 461 22.91 -20.81 -28.14
C ASP A 461 23.49 -19.76 -27.17
N ILE A 462 23.05 -18.51 -27.19
CA ILE A 462 23.52 -17.56 -26.15
C ILE A 462 22.32 -16.81 -25.57
N LEU A 463 21.76 -17.35 -24.48
CA LEU A 463 21.24 -16.62 -23.31
C LEU A 463 20.72 -17.60 -22.22
N ASN A 464 21.47 -18.68 -21.92
CA ASN A 464 21.43 -19.29 -20.59
C ASN A 464 22.35 -18.47 -19.67
N SER A 465 21.84 -17.35 -19.16
CA SER A 465 22.50 -16.72 -18.02
C SER A 465 22.30 -17.62 -16.81
N ASN A 466 23.39 -18.17 -16.29
CA ASN A 466 23.43 -18.94 -15.04
C ASN A 466 23.02 -18.05 -13.86
N TYR A 467 21.70 -17.87 -13.66
CA TYR A 467 21.16 -17.23 -12.47
C TYR A 467 21.50 -18.09 -11.23
N ASN A 468 22.34 -17.57 -10.34
CA ASN A 468 22.75 -18.19 -9.07
C ASN A 468 22.11 -17.47 -7.85
N GLY A 469 20.90 -16.93 -8.01
CA GLY A 469 20.18 -16.31 -6.90
C GLY A 469 19.28 -17.29 -6.14
N LYS A 470 18.81 -16.85 -4.97
CA LYS A 470 18.01 -17.67 -4.02
C LYS A 470 16.74 -18.31 -4.61
N PHE A 471 16.25 -17.84 -5.76
CA PHE A 471 15.04 -18.35 -6.40
C PHE A 471 15.31 -19.36 -7.53
N LYS A 472 16.57 -19.76 -7.76
CA LYS A 472 16.97 -20.59 -8.90
C LYS A 472 16.18 -21.91 -8.99
N ASN A 473 15.84 -22.47 -7.83
CA ASN A 473 15.19 -23.78 -7.73
C ASN A 473 13.72 -23.69 -7.23
N GLU A 474 13.16 -22.48 -7.06
CA GLU A 474 11.79 -22.34 -6.56
C GLU A 474 10.75 -22.49 -7.69
N LYS A 475 9.63 -23.18 -7.44
CA LYS A 475 8.55 -23.31 -8.43
C LYS A 475 7.80 -21.97 -8.61
N ARG A 476 7.42 -21.64 -9.86
CA ARG A 476 6.71 -20.41 -10.29
C ARG A 476 5.55 -19.94 -9.41
N LYS A 477 4.90 -20.85 -8.67
CA LYS A 477 3.77 -20.53 -7.76
C LYS A 477 4.17 -19.80 -6.47
N ASN A 478 5.45 -19.77 -6.06
CA ASN A 478 5.90 -19.17 -4.79
C ASN A 478 6.49 -17.74 -4.91
N TRP A 479 6.55 -17.17 -6.11
CA TRP A 479 7.26 -15.91 -6.37
C TRP A 479 6.43 -14.63 -6.15
N GLY A 480 5.18 -14.79 -5.71
CA GLY A 480 4.21 -13.71 -5.59
C GLY A 480 4.43 -12.81 -4.37
N ALA A 481 5.39 -11.87 -4.44
CA ALA A 481 5.33 -10.58 -3.74
C ALA A 481 6.53 -9.67 -4.05
N SER A 482 7.75 -10.22 -4.11
CA SER A 482 8.97 -9.39 -4.15
C SER A 482 9.25 -8.84 -5.56
N PRO A 483 9.39 -7.51 -5.73
CA PRO A 483 9.90 -6.92 -6.97
C PRO A 483 11.28 -7.48 -7.35
N GLY A 484 12.13 -7.81 -6.38
CA GLY A 484 13.43 -8.44 -6.62
C GLY A 484 13.35 -9.89 -7.12
N ALA A 485 12.36 -10.67 -6.66
CA ALA A 485 12.07 -12.01 -7.19
C ALA A 485 11.53 -11.95 -8.62
N ARG A 486 10.67 -10.97 -8.93
CA ARG A 486 10.24 -10.69 -10.30
C ARG A 486 11.41 -10.25 -11.17
N SER A 487 12.26 -9.34 -10.69
CA SER A 487 13.43 -8.84 -11.43
C SER A 487 14.45 -9.91 -11.78
N SER A 488 14.55 -10.95 -10.95
CA SER A 488 15.56 -12.00 -11.11
C SER A 488 15.09 -13.15 -11.99
N VAL A 489 13.79 -13.18 -12.34
CA VAL A 489 13.16 -14.31 -13.03
C VAL A 489 12.41 -13.87 -14.29
N GLU A 490 11.68 -12.74 -14.24
CA GLU A 490 11.20 -12.07 -15.44
C GLU A 490 12.37 -11.28 -16.02
N GLN A 491 13.08 -11.90 -16.97
CA GLN A 491 13.93 -11.17 -17.91
C GLN A 491 13.17 -9.94 -18.41
N GLU A 492 13.86 -8.80 -18.52
CA GLU A 492 13.26 -7.55 -18.95
C GLU A 492 12.50 -7.71 -20.26
N TYR A 493 11.34 -7.05 -20.37
CA TYR A 493 10.50 -7.14 -21.57
C TYR A 493 10.01 -5.77 -21.98
N PHE A 494 9.49 -5.63 -23.20
CA PHE A 494 8.87 -4.41 -23.68
C PHE A 494 7.35 -4.55 -23.66
N SER A 495 6.65 -3.45 -23.36
CA SER A 495 5.20 -3.40 -23.49
C SER A 495 4.78 -2.22 -24.34
N THR A 496 3.75 -2.38 -25.19
CA THR A 496 3.14 -1.25 -25.89
C THR A 496 2.44 -0.33 -24.89
N GLN A 497 2.66 0.98 -25.02
CA GLN A 497 2.07 2.01 -24.17
C GLN A 497 1.72 3.23 -25.04
N ARG A 498 0.80 4.09 -24.58
CA ARG A 498 0.62 5.41 -25.23
C ARG A 498 1.93 6.18 -25.15
N LEU A 499 2.33 6.77 -26.27
CA LEU A 499 3.50 7.63 -26.38
C LEU A 499 3.40 8.81 -25.41
N TYR A 500 2.22 9.42 -25.37
CA TYR A 500 1.92 10.58 -24.53
C TYR A 500 1.20 10.20 -23.23
N ASP A 501 1.28 11.08 -22.24
CA ASP A 501 0.45 11.00 -21.03
C ASP A 501 -0.86 11.75 -21.30
N VAL A 502 -1.91 10.98 -21.56
CA VAL A 502 -3.16 11.52 -22.11
C VAL A 502 -4.05 12.04 -20.99
N ASN A 503 -4.39 13.34 -21.05
CA ASN A 503 -5.27 13.95 -20.06
C ASN A 503 -6.72 13.46 -20.23
N GLN A 504 -7.20 12.64 -19.30
CA GLN A 504 -8.54 12.06 -19.33
C GLN A 504 -9.66 13.12 -19.38
N ASN A 505 -9.54 14.20 -18.59
CA ASN A 505 -10.58 15.22 -18.51
C ASN A 505 -10.72 15.97 -19.82
N PHE A 506 -9.58 16.33 -20.42
CA PHE A 506 -9.53 16.94 -21.74
C PHE A 506 -10.20 16.06 -22.81
N ILE A 507 -9.90 14.76 -22.81
CA ILE A 507 -10.51 13.81 -23.75
C ILE A 507 -12.02 13.64 -23.51
N ALA A 508 -12.44 13.56 -22.25
CA ALA A 508 -13.87 13.47 -21.91
C ALA A 508 -14.64 14.72 -22.36
N ASP A 509 -14.07 15.91 -22.18
CA ASP A 509 -14.68 17.16 -22.65
C ASP A 509 -14.71 17.23 -24.18
N TYR A 510 -13.64 16.81 -24.86
CA TYR A 510 -13.59 16.78 -26.32
C TYR A 510 -14.63 15.85 -26.94
N ILE A 511 -14.77 14.61 -26.43
CA ILE A 511 -15.78 13.66 -26.92
C ILE A 511 -17.19 14.21 -26.64
N ASN A 512 -17.42 14.82 -25.46
CA ASN A 512 -18.70 15.45 -25.15
C ASN A 512 -19.02 16.60 -26.10
N PHE A 513 -18.04 17.43 -26.43
CA PHE A 513 -18.19 18.52 -27.40
C PHE A 513 -18.61 17.98 -28.79
N LYS A 514 -17.90 16.97 -29.31
CA LYS A 514 -18.22 16.34 -30.60
C LYS A 514 -19.59 15.66 -30.61
N ARG A 515 -19.97 15.00 -29.51
CA ARG A 515 -21.30 14.44 -29.30
C ARG A 515 -22.40 15.50 -29.38
N ILE A 516 -22.22 16.62 -28.68
CA ILE A 516 -23.18 17.75 -28.68
C ILE A 516 -23.26 18.39 -30.06
N GLN A 517 -22.13 18.57 -30.75
CA GLN A 517 -22.08 19.12 -32.11
C GLN A 517 -22.88 18.27 -33.11
N LYS A 518 -22.91 16.94 -32.93
CA LYS A 518 -23.71 16.00 -33.73
C LYS A 518 -25.17 15.88 -33.25
N GLY A 519 -25.59 16.62 -32.23
CA GLY A 519 -26.95 16.56 -31.69
C GLY A 519 -27.30 15.27 -30.94
N LEU A 520 -26.30 14.48 -30.53
CA LEU A 520 -26.52 13.20 -29.87
C LEU A 520 -26.67 13.37 -28.36
N SER A 521 -27.61 12.67 -27.72
CA SER A 521 -27.62 12.50 -26.27
C SER A 521 -26.55 11.48 -25.83
N LYS A 522 -26.31 11.37 -24.51
CA LYS A 522 -25.41 10.34 -23.97
C LYS A 522 -25.94 8.93 -24.22
N GLN A 523 -27.26 8.77 -24.19
CA GLN A 523 -27.93 7.50 -24.46
C GLN A 523 -27.74 7.11 -25.93
N ASP A 524 -27.93 8.05 -26.85
CA ASP A 524 -27.79 7.82 -28.30
C ASP A 524 -26.39 7.35 -28.64
N LEU A 525 -25.36 8.03 -28.09
CA LEU A 525 -23.98 7.61 -28.30
C LEU A 525 -23.71 6.18 -27.80
N THR A 526 -24.37 5.78 -26.71
CA THR A 526 -24.22 4.42 -26.17
C THR A 526 -24.86 3.37 -27.08
N THR A 527 -25.94 3.72 -27.78
CA THR A 527 -26.61 2.81 -28.75
C THR A 527 -25.84 2.61 -30.05
N LEU A 528 -24.90 3.51 -30.38
CA LEU A 528 -24.00 3.37 -31.53
C LEU A 528 -22.89 2.33 -31.34
N PHE A 529 -22.74 1.80 -30.12
CA PHE A 529 -21.74 0.77 -29.80
C PHE A 529 -22.41 -0.55 -29.40
N PRO A 530 -21.73 -1.70 -29.60
CA PRO A 530 -22.24 -3.00 -29.16
C PRO A 530 -22.57 -3.05 -27.65
N LYS A 531 -23.53 -3.89 -27.22
CA LYS A 531 -24.02 -3.91 -25.82
C LYS A 531 -22.92 -4.06 -24.76
N ASN A 532 -21.84 -4.79 -25.04
CA ASN A 532 -20.70 -4.96 -24.14
C ASN A 532 -19.86 -3.68 -23.93
N TYR A 533 -20.09 -2.62 -24.71
CA TYR A 533 -19.45 -1.30 -24.56
C TYR A 533 -20.25 -0.32 -23.71
N LYS A 534 -21.47 -0.66 -23.29
CA LYS A 534 -22.39 0.27 -22.61
C LYS A 534 -21.74 1.02 -21.45
N HIS A 535 -21.04 0.31 -20.56
CA HIS A 535 -20.33 0.91 -19.44
C HIS A 535 -19.08 1.66 -19.89
N THR A 536 -18.35 1.13 -20.87
CA THR A 536 -17.13 1.72 -21.42
C THR A 536 -17.37 3.11 -22.02
N VAL A 537 -18.40 3.27 -22.85
CA VAL A 537 -18.77 4.56 -23.47
C VAL A 537 -19.16 5.58 -22.39
N GLY A 538 -19.94 5.17 -21.40
CA GLY A 538 -20.29 6.01 -20.26
C GLY A 538 -19.05 6.49 -19.48
N HIS A 539 -18.03 5.65 -19.33
CA HIS A 539 -16.78 6.00 -18.68
C HIS A 539 -15.94 7.01 -19.50
N TRP A 540 -16.02 7.03 -20.82
CA TRP A 540 -15.28 8.02 -21.62
C TRP A 540 -15.80 9.46 -21.46
N LEU A 541 -17.08 9.61 -21.12
CA LEU A 541 -17.72 10.92 -20.98
C LEU A 541 -17.58 11.52 -19.56
N ARG A 542 -16.90 10.81 -18.66
CA ARG A 542 -16.79 11.15 -17.23
C ARG A 542 -15.45 11.82 -16.91
N LYS A 543 -15.51 12.86 -16.08
CA LYS A 543 -14.35 13.60 -15.54
C LYS A 543 -13.99 13.22 -14.11
N ASP A 544 -14.81 12.40 -13.48
CA ASP A 544 -14.61 11.92 -12.11
C ASP A 544 -13.86 10.58 -12.10
N PHE A 545 -13.73 9.97 -10.91
CA PHE A 545 -12.96 8.75 -10.67
C PHE A 545 -13.35 7.55 -11.52
N GLY A 546 -14.59 7.51 -12.01
CA GLY A 546 -15.04 6.45 -12.88
C GLY A 546 -14.80 6.75 -14.35
N GLY A 547 -14.06 7.78 -14.74
CA GLY A 547 -13.77 8.02 -16.15
C GLY A 547 -12.62 7.18 -16.70
N SER A 548 -12.55 7.04 -18.03
CA SER A 548 -11.48 6.30 -18.71
C SER A 548 -11.14 6.90 -20.07
N ILE A 549 -9.95 6.60 -20.59
CA ILE A 549 -9.49 7.06 -21.90
C ILE A 549 -9.73 5.94 -22.93
N PRO A 550 -10.41 6.19 -24.08
CA PRO A 550 -10.62 5.16 -25.10
C PRO A 550 -9.30 4.56 -25.60
N THR A 551 -9.20 3.23 -25.72
CA THR A 551 -8.04 2.56 -26.34
C THR A 551 -7.85 3.04 -27.80
N PRO A 552 -6.68 2.88 -28.43
CA PRO A 552 -6.51 3.23 -29.84
C PRO A 552 -7.58 2.59 -30.73
N THR A 553 -7.84 1.28 -30.55
CA THR A 553 -8.92 0.57 -31.25
C THR A 553 -10.30 1.20 -31.01
N ASP A 554 -10.61 1.59 -29.77
CA ASP A 554 -11.89 2.21 -29.42
C ASP A 554 -12.00 3.65 -29.96
N TRP A 555 -10.88 4.37 -30.06
CA TRP A 555 -10.81 5.72 -30.62
C TRP A 555 -11.10 5.73 -32.11
N PHE A 556 -10.58 4.77 -32.88
CA PHE A 556 -10.88 4.67 -34.31
C PHE A 556 -12.38 4.42 -34.57
N LYS A 557 -13.07 3.65 -33.72
CA LYS A 557 -14.53 3.53 -33.80
C LYS A 557 -15.24 4.87 -33.53
N LEU A 558 -14.69 5.71 -32.65
CA LEU A 558 -15.20 7.07 -32.45
C LEU A 558 -14.95 7.97 -33.66
N THR A 559 -13.86 7.78 -34.41
CA THR A 559 -13.60 8.53 -35.66
C THR A 559 -14.56 8.18 -36.79
N GLU A 560 -15.17 7.00 -36.77
CA GLU A 560 -16.23 6.62 -37.72
C GLU A 560 -17.54 7.37 -37.45
N ILE A 561 -17.78 7.78 -36.19
CA ILE A 561 -18.99 8.48 -35.74
C ILE A 561 -18.80 10.01 -35.77
N PHE A 562 -17.60 10.45 -35.39
CA PHE A 562 -17.24 11.84 -35.20
C PHE A 562 -16.06 12.23 -36.08
N ASP A 563 -16.10 13.45 -36.62
CA ASP A 563 -14.94 14.06 -37.27
C ASP A 563 -13.95 14.53 -36.19
N LEU A 564 -13.03 13.65 -35.79
CA LEU A 564 -12.04 13.92 -34.76
C LEU A 564 -10.75 14.50 -35.35
N ASP A 565 -10.20 15.49 -34.66
CA ASP A 565 -8.98 16.19 -35.05
C ASP A 565 -7.79 15.22 -35.09
N THR A 566 -6.99 15.31 -36.14
CA THR A 566 -5.85 14.41 -36.37
C THR A 566 -4.75 14.58 -35.33
N LYS A 567 -4.51 15.79 -34.80
CA LYS A 567 -3.51 16.02 -33.74
C LYS A 567 -3.98 15.38 -32.44
N ILE A 568 -5.26 15.49 -32.10
CA ILE A 568 -5.83 14.84 -30.91
C ILE A 568 -5.82 13.31 -31.07
N THR A 569 -6.16 12.82 -32.27
CA THR A 569 -6.08 11.39 -32.59
C THR A 569 -4.67 10.86 -32.41
N ASN A 570 -3.65 11.59 -32.87
CA ASN A 570 -2.25 11.26 -32.63
C ASN A 570 -1.88 11.29 -31.14
N TYR A 571 -2.33 12.30 -30.41
CA TYR A 571 -2.10 12.42 -28.97
C TYR A 571 -2.68 11.23 -28.19
N VAL A 572 -3.87 10.75 -28.58
CA VAL A 572 -4.50 9.60 -27.93
C VAL A 572 -3.88 8.29 -28.39
N CYS A 573 -3.73 8.08 -29.69
CA CYS A 573 -3.51 6.75 -30.27
C CYS A 573 -2.06 6.39 -30.50
N LYS A 574 -1.12 7.36 -30.59
CA LYS A 574 0.28 7.02 -30.83
C LYS A 574 0.82 6.15 -29.70
N THR A 575 1.46 5.06 -30.08
CA THR A 575 2.07 4.11 -29.17
C THR A 575 3.58 4.11 -29.27
N ALA A 576 4.22 3.59 -28.24
CA ALA A 576 5.63 3.20 -28.25
C ALA A 576 5.81 1.97 -27.37
N LEU A 577 6.86 1.21 -27.67
CA LEU A 577 7.38 0.22 -26.75
C LEU A 577 8.10 0.91 -25.61
N LYS A 578 7.77 0.48 -24.41
CA LYS A 578 8.45 0.88 -23.20
C LYS A 578 9.06 -0.34 -22.55
N ILE A 579 10.35 -0.25 -22.22
CA ILE A 579 11.01 -1.30 -21.44
C ILE A 579 10.36 -1.37 -20.05
N GLN A 580 9.94 -2.57 -19.68
CA GLN A 580 9.46 -2.93 -18.36
C GLN A 580 10.62 -3.57 -17.62
N THR A 581 11.35 -2.74 -16.90
CA THR A 581 12.32 -3.18 -15.90
C THR A 581 11.65 -3.17 -14.54
N VAL A 582 12.22 -3.86 -13.57
CA VAL A 582 11.90 -3.58 -12.16
C VAL A 582 12.42 -2.19 -11.86
N LYS A 583 11.53 -1.21 -12.02
CA LYS A 583 11.87 0.20 -11.85
C LYS A 583 12.35 0.41 -10.43
N ASN A 584 13.60 0.86 -10.28
CA ASN A 584 13.91 1.72 -9.15
C ASN A 584 13.01 2.94 -9.29
N SER A 585 12.23 3.25 -8.25
CA SER A 585 11.44 4.47 -8.24
C SER A 585 12.38 5.67 -8.35
N GLU A 586 12.06 6.66 -9.20
CA GLU A 586 12.82 7.93 -9.29
C GLU A 586 12.91 8.62 -7.91
N PHE A 587 12.00 8.29 -7.00
CA PHE A 587 11.87 8.83 -5.65
C PHE A 587 11.64 7.70 -4.63
N LYS A 588 12.25 7.77 -3.44
CA LYS A 588 11.87 6.89 -2.32
C LYS A 588 10.71 7.51 -1.57
N ILE A 589 9.59 6.79 -1.43
CA ILE A 589 8.53 7.19 -0.50
C ILE A 589 9.06 6.95 0.93
N PRO A 590 9.03 7.95 1.83
CA PRO A 590 9.51 7.78 3.19
C PRO A 590 8.73 6.71 3.97
N ASP A 591 9.41 6.11 4.94
CA ASP A 591 8.85 5.07 5.79
C ASP A 591 8.08 5.73 6.96
N ASP A 592 6.99 5.12 7.44
CA ASP A 592 6.21 5.65 8.57
C ASP A 592 6.84 5.36 9.95
N PHE A 593 8.06 4.81 9.98
CA PHE A 593 8.92 4.70 11.15
C PHE A 593 10.19 5.53 10.92
N LEU A 594 10.36 6.58 11.71
CA LEU A 594 11.45 7.56 11.58
C LEU A 594 12.21 7.70 12.90
N ASN A 595 13.44 8.20 12.81
CA ASN A 595 14.20 8.62 13.99
C ASN A 595 13.96 10.12 14.24
N VAL A 596 14.08 10.57 15.49
CA VAL A 596 13.93 11.99 15.87
C VAL A 596 14.80 12.95 15.04
N ASN A 597 15.98 12.51 14.59
CA ASN A 597 16.86 13.31 13.72
C ASN A 597 16.27 13.55 12.31
N SER A 598 15.23 12.81 11.93
CA SER A 598 14.54 12.92 10.64
C SER A 598 13.32 13.85 10.69
N LEU A 599 13.05 14.54 11.81
CA LEU A 599 11.91 15.45 11.93
C LEU A 599 11.96 16.62 10.94
N GLY A 600 13.15 17.08 10.54
CA GLY A 600 13.32 18.11 9.51
C GLY A 600 12.75 17.73 8.13
N LEU A 601 12.53 16.43 7.88
CA LEU A 601 11.81 15.96 6.70
C LEU A 601 10.41 16.57 6.62
N PHE A 602 9.74 16.78 7.75
CA PHE A 602 8.38 17.32 7.75
C PHE A 602 8.34 18.77 7.26
N ASP A 603 9.35 19.58 7.56
CA ASP A 603 9.44 20.96 7.08
C ASP A 603 9.61 20.99 5.54
N GLU A 604 10.43 20.09 4.99
CA GLU A 604 10.52 19.90 3.54
C GLU A 604 9.17 19.54 2.91
N LEU A 605 8.39 18.66 3.56
CA LEU A 605 7.06 18.26 3.09
C LEU A 605 6.05 19.40 3.08
N ILE A 606 6.13 20.33 4.04
CA ILE A 606 5.22 21.48 4.11
C ILE A 606 5.60 22.52 3.06
N ASN A 607 6.88 22.86 2.96
CA ASN A 607 7.37 23.89 2.04
C ASN A 607 7.19 23.51 0.57
N ASP A 608 7.38 22.24 0.19
CA ASP A 608 7.15 21.79 -1.19
C ASP A 608 5.67 21.89 -1.63
N ASN A 609 4.72 21.86 -0.69
CA ASN A 609 3.30 22.08 -1.00
C ASN A 609 2.97 23.58 -1.20
N ALA A 610 3.77 24.49 -0.64
CA ALA A 610 3.60 25.93 -0.77
C ALA A 610 4.05 26.47 -2.14
N ASP A 611 5.16 25.96 -2.67
CA ASP A 611 5.90 26.62 -3.76
C ASP A 611 5.36 26.42 -5.19
N LYS A 612 4.30 25.65 -5.43
CA LYS A 612 3.89 25.30 -6.82
C LYS A 612 2.41 25.47 -7.18
N HIS A 613 1.60 26.03 -6.28
CA HIS A 613 0.22 26.43 -6.61
C HIS A 613 0.09 27.91 -7.00
N SER A 614 1.20 28.61 -7.22
CA SER A 614 1.27 29.91 -7.91
C SER A 614 1.10 29.84 -9.43
N TYR A 615 0.73 28.68 -10.00
CA TYR A 615 0.22 28.63 -11.38
C TYR A 615 -1.24 29.07 -11.42
N ASN A 616 -1.41 30.39 -11.50
CA ASN A 616 -2.54 31.17 -12.00
C ASN A 616 -3.87 30.41 -12.18
N LEU A 617 -4.75 30.54 -11.17
CA LEU A 617 -6.17 30.73 -11.44
C LEU A 617 -6.36 32.19 -11.89
N GLN A 618 -6.16 32.44 -13.19
CA GLN A 618 -6.72 33.58 -13.91
C GLN A 618 -7.57 33.08 -15.07
#